data_AF-A0A5K1HA86-F1
#
_entry.id   AF-A0A5K1HA86-F1
#
_cell.length_a   1.000
_cell.length_b   1.000
_cell.length_c   1.000
_cell.angle_alpha   90.00
_cell.angle_beta   90.00
_cell.angle_gamma   90.00
#
_symmetry.space_group_name_H-M   'P 1'
#
loop_
_entity.id
_entity.type
_entity.pdbx_description
1 polymer ?
#
loop_
_entity_poly.entity_id
_entity_poly.type
_entity_poly.pdbx_seq_one_letter_code
_entity_poly.pdbx_strand_id
1 'polypeptide(L)'
;EEQRRQPGFKYMNASVIGDASETALVKFYQPIEEITKTRALYPLGKCKDGSESKMPFNSTNKYALSIVKSEGQDHHYVAYIKGAPRRFGNTAHASSMRENTSKSMPRRRRDSKP
;
A
#
# COMPACT_ATOMS: atom_id res chain seq x y z
N GLU A 1 26.77 -9.53 -1.22
CA GLU A 1 25.43 -10.16 -1.35
C GLU A 1 25.45 -11.65 -1.65
N GLU A 2 26.51 -12.16 -2.29
CA GLU A 2 26.65 -13.55 -2.73
C GLU A 2 26.57 -14.61 -1.62
N GLN A 3 27.01 -14.27 -0.39
CA GLN A 3 26.89 -15.16 0.78
C GLN A 3 25.43 -15.49 1.16
N ARG A 4 24.46 -14.62 0.84
CA ARG A 4 23.04 -14.81 1.21
C ARG A 4 22.34 -15.88 0.38
N ARG A 5 22.94 -16.33 -0.74
CA ARG A 5 22.39 -17.35 -1.63
C ARG A 5 23.04 -18.73 -1.44
N GLN A 6 23.97 -18.86 -0.50
CA GLN A 6 24.64 -20.14 -0.23
C GLN A 6 23.68 -21.13 0.45
N PRO A 7 23.67 -22.41 0.04
CA PRO A 7 22.91 -23.44 0.73
C PRO A 7 23.43 -23.57 2.17
N GLY A 8 22.61 -23.16 3.15
CA GLY A 8 22.96 -23.11 4.57
C GLY A 8 22.99 -21.71 5.19
N PHE A 9 22.80 -20.64 4.40
CA PHE A 9 22.67 -19.30 4.95
C PHE A 9 21.40 -19.15 5.81
N LYS A 10 21.56 -18.83 7.09
CA LYS A 10 20.44 -18.65 8.02
C LYS A 10 19.91 -17.22 7.97
N TYR A 11 18.84 -16.98 7.21
CA TYR A 11 18.17 -15.68 7.14
C TYR A 11 17.70 -15.13 8.49
N MET A 12 17.44 -15.99 9.46
CA MET A 12 17.07 -15.58 10.83
C MET A 12 18.12 -14.69 11.51
N ASN A 13 19.39 -14.84 11.17
CA ASN A 13 20.49 -14.08 11.76
C ASN A 13 20.87 -12.83 10.94
N ALA A 14 20.23 -12.60 9.79
CA ALA A 14 20.52 -11.45 8.95
C ALA A 14 20.07 -10.14 9.63
N SER A 15 20.86 -9.09 9.46
CA SER A 15 20.45 -7.73 9.85
C SER A 15 19.39 -7.21 8.88
N VAL A 16 18.30 -6.66 9.42
CA VAL A 16 17.19 -6.06 8.69
C VAL A 16 16.87 -4.73 9.35
N ILE A 17 16.61 -3.71 8.55
CA ILE A 17 16.20 -2.38 9.02
C ILE A 17 14.68 -2.38 9.09
N GLY A 18 14.14 -2.03 10.27
CA GLY A 18 12.69 -1.95 10.50
C GLY A 18 12.36 -2.25 11.96
N ASP A 19 11.08 -2.19 12.30
CA ASP A 19 10.63 -2.62 13.62
C ASP A 19 10.68 -4.17 13.74
N ALA A 20 10.44 -4.68 14.95
CA ALA A 20 10.48 -6.13 15.20
C ALA A 20 9.48 -6.89 14.31
N SER A 21 8.30 -6.32 14.05
CA SER A 21 7.27 -6.98 13.26
C SER A 21 7.61 -7.02 11.77
N GLU A 22 8.12 -5.93 11.20
CA GLU A 22 8.61 -5.90 9.82
C GLU A 22 9.83 -6.81 9.65
N THR A 23 10.76 -6.79 10.61
CA THR A 23 11.95 -7.66 10.60
C THR A 23 11.56 -9.14 10.55
N ALA A 24 10.60 -9.56 11.37
CA ALA A 24 10.11 -10.94 11.38
C ALA A 24 9.50 -11.33 10.03
N LEU A 25 8.68 -10.46 9.43
CA LEU A 25 8.09 -10.71 8.11
C LEU A 25 9.15 -10.81 7.01
N VAL A 26 10.14 -9.92 6.99
CA VAL A 26 11.22 -10.00 6.00
C VAL A 26 11.99 -11.32 6.15
N LYS A 27 12.39 -11.69 7.37
CA LYS A 27 13.13 -12.93 7.61
C LYS A 27 12.34 -14.19 7.29
N PHE A 28 11.01 -14.13 7.44
CA PHE A 28 10.11 -15.23 7.09
C PHE A 28 9.95 -15.41 5.57
N TYR A 29 9.81 -14.31 4.82
CA TYR A 29 9.58 -14.38 3.37
C TYR A 29 10.85 -14.51 2.54
N GLN A 30 11.98 -13.97 3.01
CA GLN A 30 13.25 -13.98 2.26
C GLN A 30 13.72 -15.37 1.76
N PRO A 31 13.53 -16.49 2.50
CA PRO A 31 13.88 -17.82 2.02
C PRO A 31 12.97 -18.36 0.90
N ILE A 32 11.74 -17.82 0.77
CA ILE A 32 10.75 -18.24 -0.24
C ILE A 32 11.00 -17.49 -1.54
N GLU A 33 11.08 -16.15 -1.45
CA GLU A 33 11.33 -15.27 -2.58
C GLU A 33 12.17 -14.08 -2.13
N GLU A 34 12.99 -13.55 -3.05
CA GLU A 34 13.74 -12.33 -2.78
C GLU A 34 12.80 -11.13 -2.63
N ILE A 35 12.78 -10.54 -1.44
CA ILE A 35 11.82 -9.47 -1.10
C ILE A 35 11.92 -8.23 -1.98
N THR A 36 13.09 -7.92 -2.52
CA THR A 36 13.32 -6.79 -3.44
C THR A 36 12.66 -7.05 -4.80
N LYS A 37 12.68 -8.29 -5.30
CA LYS A 37 11.94 -8.69 -6.51
C LYS A 37 10.44 -8.55 -6.28
N THR A 38 9.94 -9.12 -5.18
CA THR A 38 8.52 -9.00 -4.83
C THR A 38 8.09 -7.54 -4.70
N ARG A 39 8.89 -6.68 -4.04
CA ARG A 39 8.61 -5.24 -3.92
C ARG A 39 8.64 -4.50 -5.26
N ALA A 40 9.52 -4.90 -6.19
CA ALA A 40 9.61 -4.30 -7.51
C ALA A 40 8.36 -4.59 -8.38
N LEU A 41 7.68 -5.72 -8.15
CA LEU A 41 6.44 -6.07 -8.85
C LEU A 41 5.26 -5.16 -8.47
N TYR A 42 5.29 -4.54 -7.29
CA TYR A 42 4.19 -3.72 -6.77
C TYR A 42 4.67 -2.28 -6.49
N PRO A 43 4.91 -1.47 -7.55
CA PRO A 43 5.39 -0.10 -7.38
C PRO A 43 4.34 0.77 -6.69
N LEU A 44 4.78 1.61 -5.76
CA LEU A 44 3.90 2.52 -5.04
C LEU A 44 3.29 3.57 -5.99
N GLY A 45 2.02 3.91 -5.73
CA GLY A 45 1.36 5.06 -6.32
C GLY A 45 2.11 6.36 -6.00
N LYS A 46 1.86 7.37 -6.82
CA LYS A 46 2.37 8.73 -6.59
C LYS A 46 1.19 9.64 -6.26
N CYS A 47 1.34 10.40 -5.19
CA CYS A 47 0.40 11.44 -4.81
C CYS A 47 0.55 12.66 -5.75
N LYS A 48 -0.39 13.60 -5.69
CA LYS A 48 -0.41 14.80 -6.57
C LYS A 48 0.83 15.68 -6.41
N ASP A 49 1.42 15.66 -5.23
CA ASP A 49 2.65 16.34 -4.81
C ASP A 49 3.93 15.57 -5.18
N GLY A 50 3.81 14.38 -5.80
CA GLY A 50 4.95 13.55 -6.21
C GLY A 50 5.50 12.63 -5.11
N SER A 51 4.99 12.74 -3.88
CA SER A 51 5.32 11.82 -2.79
C SER A 51 4.75 10.41 -3.05
N GLU A 52 5.31 9.42 -2.37
CA GLU A 52 4.79 8.04 -2.44
C GLU A 52 3.46 7.93 -1.72
N SER A 53 2.51 7.21 -2.31
CA SER A 53 1.19 6.93 -1.71
C SER A 53 1.28 5.88 -0.60
N LYS A 54 2.05 6.18 0.44
CA LYS A 54 2.21 5.38 1.65
C LYS A 54 1.97 6.23 2.89
N MET A 55 1.29 5.65 3.87
CA MET A 55 1.16 6.22 5.20
C MET A 55 1.87 5.28 6.19
N PRO A 56 2.98 5.71 6.82
CA PRO A 56 3.64 4.91 7.84
C PRO A 56 2.71 4.72 9.04
N PHE A 57 2.98 3.68 9.83
CA PHE A 57 2.24 3.44 11.06
C PHE A 57 2.32 4.65 11.98
N ASN A 58 1.18 5.13 12.46
CA ASN A 58 1.11 6.20 13.44
C ASN A 58 0.19 5.83 14.62
N SER A 59 0.46 6.40 15.79
CA SER A 59 -0.23 6.08 17.04
C SER A 59 -1.70 6.51 17.06
N THR A 60 -2.07 7.49 16.25
CA THR A 60 -3.44 8.01 16.10
C THR A 60 -4.33 7.02 15.35
N ASN A 61 -3.90 6.62 14.16
CA ASN A 61 -4.66 5.75 13.25
C ASN A 61 -4.46 4.26 13.59
N LYS A 62 -3.32 3.88 14.17
CA LYS A 62 -2.95 2.50 14.55
C LYS A 62 -2.96 1.51 13.38
N TYR A 63 -2.72 2.00 12.17
CA TYR A 63 -2.46 1.21 10.98
C TYR A 63 -1.48 1.93 10.04
N ALA A 64 -0.84 1.15 9.18
CA ALA A 64 -0.07 1.60 8.02
C ALA A 64 -0.86 1.27 6.75
N LEU A 65 -0.74 2.14 5.73
CA LEU A 65 -1.40 2.00 4.43
C LEU A 65 -0.37 2.16 3.32
N SER A 66 -0.48 1.38 2.25
CA SER A 66 0.30 1.56 1.04
C SER A 66 -0.56 1.30 -0.18
N ILE A 67 -0.58 2.23 -1.12
CA ILE A 67 -1.31 2.11 -2.38
C ILE A 67 -0.29 1.78 -3.47
N VAL A 68 -0.47 0.64 -4.13
CA VAL A 68 0.38 0.20 -5.25
C VAL A 68 -0.37 0.31 -6.56
N LYS A 69 0.37 0.50 -7.65
CA LYS A 69 -0.15 0.35 -9.01
C LYS A 69 -0.22 -1.14 -9.33
N SER A 70 -1.40 -1.60 -9.68
CA SER A 70 -1.64 -2.98 -10.10
C SER A 70 -2.81 -2.93 -11.07
N GLU A 71 -2.55 -3.19 -12.34
CA GLU A 71 -3.58 -3.23 -13.36
C GLU A 71 -4.21 -4.63 -13.38
N GLY A 72 -5.44 -4.69 -12.87
CA GLY A 72 -6.32 -5.82 -13.06
C GLY A 72 -7.45 -5.48 -14.00
N GLN A 73 -8.39 -6.40 -14.17
CA GLN A 73 -9.51 -6.24 -15.10
C GLN A 73 -10.41 -5.04 -14.76
N ASP A 74 -10.62 -4.75 -13.46
CA ASP A 74 -11.51 -3.70 -12.97
C ASP A 74 -10.84 -2.73 -11.98
N HIS A 75 -9.51 -2.75 -11.87
CA HIS A 75 -8.79 -1.88 -10.92
C HIS A 75 -7.43 -1.45 -11.46
N HIS A 76 -7.05 -0.22 -11.14
CA HIS A 76 -5.74 0.35 -11.47
C HIS A 76 -4.79 0.43 -10.26
N TYR A 77 -5.36 0.36 -9.06
CA TYR A 77 -4.64 0.51 -7.80
C TYR A 77 -5.14 -0.49 -6.77
N VAL A 78 -4.22 -0.95 -5.92
CA VAL A 78 -4.51 -1.84 -4.78
C VAL A 78 -4.00 -1.20 -3.50
N ALA A 79 -4.84 -1.23 -2.46
CA ALA A 79 -4.52 -0.69 -1.14
C ALA A 79 -4.19 -1.83 -0.16
N TYR A 80 -2.98 -1.84 0.38
CA TYR A 80 -2.56 -2.74 1.45
C TYR A 80 -2.60 -2.04 2.80
N ILE A 81 -3.22 -2.68 3.80
CA ILE A 81 -3.34 -2.15 5.16
C ILE A 81 -2.80 -3.17 6.16
N LYS A 82 -1.95 -2.72 7.09
CA LYS A 82 -1.46 -3.49 8.25
C LYS A 82 -1.74 -2.70 9.51
N GLY A 83 -2.27 -3.31 10.56
CA GLY A 83 -2.68 -2.59 11.76
C GLY A 83 -3.11 -3.50 12.91
N ALA A 84 -3.61 -2.89 13.98
CA ALA A 84 -4.12 -3.66 15.12
C ALA A 84 -5.44 -4.37 14.74
N PRO A 85 -5.60 -5.67 15.08
CA PRO A 85 -6.78 -6.46 14.71
C PRO A 85 -8.11 -5.81 15.12
N ARG A 86 -8.13 -5.13 16.29
CA ARG A 86 -9.33 -4.45 16.81
C ARG A 86 -9.83 -3.27 15.96
N ARG A 87 -9.02 -2.71 15.06
CA ARG A 87 -9.40 -1.55 14.22
C ARG A 87 -9.96 -1.95 12.85
N PHE A 88 -9.69 -3.17 12.38
CA PHE A 88 -10.10 -3.60 11.04
C PHE A 88 -11.59 -3.90 10.87
N GLY A 89 -12.29 -4.25 11.96
CA GLY A 89 -13.71 -4.58 11.93
C GLY A 89 -14.59 -3.50 11.29
N ASN A 90 -14.21 -2.22 11.40
CA ASN A 90 -14.93 -1.11 10.76
C ASN A 90 -14.32 -0.67 9.42
N THR A 91 -13.03 -0.95 9.16
CA THR A 91 -12.33 -0.46 7.96
C THR A 91 -12.51 -1.38 6.75
N ALA A 92 -12.65 -2.69 6.95
CA ALA A 92 -12.87 -3.64 5.85
C ALA A 92 -14.16 -3.37 5.07
N HIS A 93 -15.17 -2.76 5.71
CA HIS A 93 -16.43 -2.39 5.06
C HIS A 93 -16.34 -1.10 4.21
N ALA A 94 -15.27 -0.30 4.37
CA ALA A 94 -15.09 0.97 3.68
C ALA A 94 -14.41 0.83 2.30
N SER A 95 -13.72 -0.29 2.04
CA SER A 95 -13.06 -0.57 0.75
C SER A 95 -14.02 -0.85 -0.42
N SER A 96 -15.34 -0.86 -0.16
CA SER A 96 -16.40 -0.98 -1.18
C SER A 96 -17.06 0.37 -1.53
N MET A 97 -16.47 1.52 -1.17
CA MET A 97 -16.99 2.81 -1.64
C MET A 97 -16.59 3.06 -3.10
N ARG A 98 -17.52 2.69 -3.97
CA ARG A 98 -17.62 2.95 -5.40
C ARG A 98 -17.06 4.31 -5.80
N GLU A 99 -16.19 4.30 -6.80
CA GLU A 99 -16.03 5.40 -7.73
C GLU A 99 -17.39 5.71 -8.36
N ASN A 100 -18.04 6.78 -7.91
CA ASN A 100 -19.13 7.42 -8.65
C ASN A 100 -18.57 8.69 -9.31
N THR A 101 -17.82 8.51 -10.39
CA THR A 101 -17.63 9.56 -11.39
C THR A 101 -18.88 9.62 -12.26
N SER A 102 -19.78 10.57 -12.00
CA SER A 102 -20.73 11.03 -13.02
C SER A 102 -21.06 12.52 -12.84
N LYS A 103 -20.35 13.34 -13.63
CA LYS A 103 -20.79 14.56 -14.31
C LYS A 103 -21.88 15.42 -13.63
N SER A 104 -21.49 16.56 -13.06
CA SER A 104 -22.37 17.73 -12.97
C SER A 104 -21.98 18.74 -14.07
N MET A 105 -22.90 18.95 -15.01
CA MET A 105 -22.78 19.90 -16.12
C MET A 105 -22.67 21.37 -15.65
N PRO A 106 -22.10 22.27 -16.48
CA PRO A 106 -22.03 23.69 -16.16
C PRO A 106 -23.42 24.36 -16.22
N ARG A 107 -23.75 25.14 -15.18
CA ARG A 107 -24.98 25.94 -15.12
C ARG A 107 -24.96 27.03 -16.20
N ARG A 108 -25.88 26.97 -17.16
CA ARG A 108 -26.15 28.06 -18.11
C ARG A 108 -26.56 29.32 -17.33
N ARG A 109 -25.82 30.42 -17.56
CA ARG A 109 -26.22 31.78 -17.19
C ARG A 109 -27.56 32.09 -17.86
N ARG A 110 -28.54 32.56 -17.08
CA ARG A 110 -29.69 33.28 -17.60
C ARG A 110 -29.39 34.76 -17.44
N ASP A 111 -29.08 35.42 -18.55
CA ASP A 111 -29.08 36.85 -18.64
C ASP A 111 -30.54 37.33 -18.55
N SER A 112 -30.85 38.12 -17.54
CA SER A 112 -32.05 38.97 -17.52
C SER A 112 -31.60 40.40 -17.74
N LYS A 113 -31.90 40.95 -18.91
CA LYS A 113 -31.83 42.38 -19.21
C LYS A 113 -33.26 42.98 -19.14
N PRO A 114 -33.34 44.31 -18.97
CA PRO A 114 -34.22 44.99 -18.01
C PRO A 114 -35.70 45.04 -18.40
#